data_AF-A0A1V6NJF4-F1
#
_entry.id   AF-A0A1V6NJF4-F1
#
_cell.length_a   1.000
_cell.length_b   1.000
_cell.length_c   1.000
_cell.angle_alpha   90.00
_cell.angle_beta   90.00
_cell.angle_gamma   90.00
#
_symmetry.space_group_name_H-M   'P 1'
#
loop_
_entity.id
_entity.type
_entity.pdbx_description
1 polymer ?
#
loop_
_entity_poly.entity_id
_entity_poly.type
_entity_poly.pdbx_seq_one_letter_code
_entity_poly.pdbx_strand_id
1 'polypeptide(L)'
;MSTTIQARTTYRALLRELPRRNLKTPSPLHQHLRAIFRSSPATSSQSNALPFSVPKTDEERTIRVQEAEQFAQYARAQRVYSDLLERYNPGMSMDEEEKIRLTARRVGFDLPELHVPEGKE
;
A
#
# COMPACT_ATOMS: atom_id res chain seq x y z
N MET A 1 15.75 21.93 -13.09
CA MET A 1 14.59 21.62 -13.95
C MET A 1 14.30 20.12 -14.05
N SER A 2 15.31 19.25 -14.20
CA SER A 2 15.07 17.78 -14.23
C SER A 2 14.43 17.24 -12.94
N THR A 3 14.93 17.66 -11.78
CA THR A 3 14.46 17.20 -10.45
C THR A 3 12.98 17.52 -10.19
N THR A 4 12.48 18.67 -10.65
CA THR A 4 11.07 19.05 -10.48
C THR A 4 10.14 18.25 -11.38
N ILE A 5 10.60 17.87 -12.57
CA ILE A 5 9.86 16.97 -13.46
C ILE A 5 9.79 15.57 -12.85
N GLN A 6 10.93 15.05 -12.38
CA GLN A 6 11.02 13.76 -11.68
C GLN A 6 10.13 13.73 -10.43
N ALA A 7 10.17 14.77 -9.59
CA ALA A 7 9.30 14.86 -8.42
C ALA A 7 7.80 14.83 -8.78
N ARG A 8 7.41 15.40 -9.93
CA ARG A 8 6.01 15.36 -10.40
C ARG A 8 5.61 13.99 -10.94
N THR A 9 6.52 13.30 -11.63
CA THR A 9 6.25 11.94 -12.13
C THR A 9 6.16 10.94 -10.99
N THR A 10 7.06 11.00 -10.01
CA THR A 10 7.04 10.14 -8.81
C THR A 10 5.81 10.40 -7.94
N TYR A 11 5.46 11.67 -7.69
CA TYR A 11 4.22 12.04 -7.00
C TYR A 11 2.98 11.42 -7.67
N ARG A 12 2.88 11.51 -9.00
CA ARG A 12 1.76 10.91 -9.76
C ARG A 12 1.78 9.38 -9.75
N ALA A 13 2.95 8.75 -9.66
CA ALA A 13 3.05 7.31 -9.52
C ALA A 13 2.48 6.87 -8.16
N LEU A 14 2.90 7.52 -7.06
CA LEU A 14 2.36 7.25 -5.71
C LEU A 14 0.86 7.44 -5.61
N LEU A 15 0.33 8.49 -6.24
CA LEU A 15 -1.10 8.74 -6.27
C LEU A 15 -1.93 7.67 -6.99
N ARG A 16 -1.32 6.89 -7.89
CA ARG A 16 -2.01 5.81 -8.60
C ARG A 16 -2.07 4.52 -7.81
N GLU A 17 -1.12 4.31 -6.90
CA GLU A 17 -1.08 3.15 -6.00
C GLU A 17 -2.01 3.33 -4.79
N LEU A 18 -2.36 4.57 -4.46
CA LEU A 18 -3.35 4.83 -3.42
C LEU A 18 -4.75 4.31 -3.84
N PRO A 19 -5.52 3.72 -2.92
CA PRO A 19 -6.89 3.28 -3.21
C PRO A 19 -7.71 4.40 -3.83
N ARG A 20 -8.30 4.13 -5.00
CA ARG A 20 -9.17 5.10 -5.68
C ARG A 20 -10.42 5.31 -4.83
N ARG A 21 -10.60 6.53 -4.35
CA ARG A 21 -11.76 6.93 -3.56
C ARG A 21 -12.60 7.90 -4.37
N ASN A 22 -13.91 7.65 -4.44
CA ASN A 22 -14.88 8.57 -5.04
C ASN A 22 -15.23 9.68 -4.04
N LEU A 23 -14.24 10.50 -3.65
CA LEU A 23 -14.45 11.64 -2.76
C LEU A 23 -14.44 12.93 -3.56
N LYS A 24 -15.37 13.84 -3.24
CA LYS A 24 -15.41 15.19 -3.83
C LYS A 24 -14.22 16.04 -3.36
N THR A 25 -13.66 15.75 -2.18
CA THR A 25 -12.52 16.45 -1.59
C THR A 25 -11.29 15.53 -1.51
N PRO A 26 -10.08 16.05 -1.76
CA PRO A 26 -8.86 15.26 -1.64
C PRO A 26 -8.64 14.85 -0.18
N SER A 27 -8.26 13.60 0.04
CA SER A 27 -8.04 13.06 1.40
C SER A 27 -6.93 13.83 2.15
N PRO A 28 -6.95 13.84 3.49
CA PRO A 28 -5.89 14.46 4.28
C PRO A 28 -4.49 13.94 3.92
N LEU A 29 -4.37 12.64 3.63
CA LEU A 29 -3.13 12.03 3.13
C LEU A 29 -2.69 12.64 1.80
N HIS A 30 -3.61 12.82 0.85
CA HIS A 30 -3.32 13.43 -0.45
C HIS A 30 -2.81 14.87 -0.29
N GLN A 31 -3.41 15.63 0.64
CA GLN A 31 -2.97 16.99 0.97
C GLN A 31 -1.58 16.98 1.60
N HIS A 32 -1.30 16.03 2.50
CA HIS A 32 0.00 15.86 3.15
C HIS A 32 1.11 15.52 2.14
N LEU A 33 0.89 14.53 1.28
CA LEU A 33 1.83 14.21 0.20
C LEU A 33 2.05 15.40 -0.73
N ARG A 34 0.98 16.10 -1.09
CA ARG A 34 1.08 17.32 -1.90
C ARG A 34 1.92 18.39 -1.22
N ALA A 35 1.82 18.56 0.10
CA ALA A 35 2.63 19.49 0.87
C ALA A 35 4.12 19.08 0.87
N ILE A 36 4.43 17.79 1.11
CA ILE A 36 5.79 17.26 1.10
C ILE A 36 6.47 17.52 -0.26
N PHE A 37 5.84 17.12 -1.37
CA PHE A 37 6.42 17.28 -2.71
C PHE A 37 6.50 18.74 -3.19
N ARG A 38 5.71 19.65 -2.60
CA ARG A 38 5.77 21.09 -2.85
C ARG A 38 6.75 21.83 -1.95
N SER A 39 7.13 21.24 -0.81
CA SER A 39 8.08 21.85 0.11
C SER A 39 9.40 22.13 -0.62
N SER A 40 9.87 23.36 -0.46
CA SER A 40 11.12 23.85 -1.01
C SER A 40 11.93 24.38 0.17
N PRO A 41 13.26 24.19 0.21
CA PRO A 41 14.10 24.68 1.31
C PRO A 41 13.94 26.19 1.55
N ALA A 42 13.60 26.97 0.51
CA ALA A 42 13.39 28.41 0.61
C ALA A 42 12.01 28.85 1.17
N THR A 43 11.04 27.95 1.31
CA THR A 43 9.65 28.28 1.71
C THR A 43 9.29 27.72 3.10
N SER A 44 10.30 27.40 3.91
CA SER A 44 10.20 26.69 5.19
C SER A 44 9.48 27.44 6.32
N SER A 45 9.10 28.71 6.13
CA SER A 45 8.56 29.55 7.20
C SER A 45 7.10 29.26 7.61
N GLN A 46 6.33 28.48 6.85
CA GLN A 46 4.87 28.34 7.09
C GLN A 46 4.25 26.94 6.88
N SER A 47 5.02 25.89 6.58
CA SER A 47 4.42 24.57 6.30
C SER A 47 4.29 23.71 7.56
N ASN A 48 3.08 23.20 7.85
CA ASN A 48 2.78 22.12 8.81
C ASN A 48 3.41 20.75 8.47
N ALA A 49 4.46 20.73 7.64
CA ALA A 49 5.20 19.51 7.34
C ALA A 49 6.01 19.11 8.59
N LEU A 50 6.03 17.82 8.92
CA LEU A 50 6.81 17.32 10.06
C LEU A 50 8.27 17.75 9.89
N PRO A 51 8.96 18.18 10.96
CA PRO A 51 10.30 18.77 10.89
C PRO A 51 11.37 17.85 10.25
N PHE A 52 11.12 16.54 10.21
CA PHE A 52 12.01 15.56 9.56
C PHE A 52 11.78 15.40 8.04
N SER A 53 10.66 15.89 7.52
CA SER A 53 10.25 15.67 6.12
C SER A 53 10.67 16.77 5.16
N VAL A 54 11.13 17.92 5.67
CA VAL A 54 11.53 19.07 4.85
C VAL A 54 13.01 18.92 4.48
N PRO A 55 13.36 18.78 3.18
CA PRO A 55 14.75 18.77 2.76
C PRO A 55 15.36 20.16 2.96
N LYS A 56 16.52 20.21 3.62
CA LYS A 56 17.25 21.46 3.86
C LYS A 56 18.18 21.79 2.70
N THR A 57 18.70 20.75 2.04
CA THR A 57 19.59 20.83 0.89
C THR A 57 18.93 20.25 -0.37
N ASP A 58 19.41 20.66 -1.55
CA ASP A 58 18.90 20.13 -2.82
C ASP A 58 19.31 18.65 -3.02
N GLU A 59 20.43 18.21 -2.43
CA GLU A 59 20.86 16.80 -2.43
C GLU A 59 19.95 15.92 -1.56
N GLU A 60 19.57 16.39 -0.37
CA GLU A 60 18.56 15.67 0.43
C GLU A 60 17.26 15.53 -0.37
N ARG A 61 16.88 16.56 -1.13
CA ARG A 61 15.68 16.52 -1.96
C ARG A 61 15.77 15.47 -3.07
N THR A 62 16.91 15.30 -3.73
CA THR A 62 17.08 14.27 -4.76
C THR A 62 16.97 12.88 -4.16
N ILE A 63 17.61 12.65 -3.01
CA ILE A 63 17.52 11.39 -2.25
C ILE A 63 16.06 11.10 -1.87
N ARG A 64 15.31 12.08 -1.35
CA ARG A 64 13.88 11.91 -1.02
C ARG A 64 13.03 11.54 -2.23
N VAL A 65 13.31 12.11 -3.39
CA VAL A 65 12.59 11.78 -4.63
C VAL A 65 12.89 10.35 -5.07
N GLN A 66 14.13 9.88 -4.92
CA GLN A 66 14.54 8.49 -5.21
C GLN A 66 13.90 7.50 -4.22
N GLU A 67 13.89 7.80 -2.91
CA GLU A 67 13.20 7.00 -1.90
C GLU A 67 11.71 6.84 -2.24
N ALA A 68 11.06 7.94 -2.62
CA ALA A 68 9.67 7.92 -3.03
C ALA A 68 9.42 7.11 -4.31
N GLU A 69 10.36 7.14 -5.26
CA GLU A 69 10.31 6.32 -6.47
C GLU A 69 10.41 4.82 -6.13
N GLN A 70 11.37 4.45 -5.28
CA GLN A 70 11.54 3.09 -4.80
C GLN A 70 10.27 2.58 -4.13
N PHE A 71 9.64 3.40 -3.29
CA PHE A 71 8.37 3.06 -2.65
C PHE A 71 7.24 2.89 -3.67
N ALA A 72 7.16 3.73 -4.71
CA ALA A 72 6.18 3.57 -5.78
C ALA A 72 6.37 2.27 -6.58
N GLN A 73 7.62 1.85 -6.78
CA GLN A 73 7.91 0.54 -7.40
C GLN A 73 7.49 -0.62 -6.49
N TYR A 74 7.81 -0.54 -5.20
CA TYR A 74 7.39 -1.53 -4.22
C TYR A 74 5.87 -1.68 -4.13
N ALA A 75 5.12 -0.57 -4.07
CA ALA A 75 3.66 -0.60 -4.02
C ALA A 75 3.04 -1.28 -5.27
N ARG A 76 3.60 -1.01 -6.45
CA ARG A 76 3.20 -1.72 -7.70
C ARG A 76 3.49 -3.21 -7.62
N ALA A 77 4.67 -3.58 -7.15
CA ALA A 77 5.05 -4.98 -6.98
C ALA A 77 4.15 -5.69 -5.98
N GLN A 78 3.77 -5.03 -4.88
CA GLN A 78 2.86 -5.57 -3.86
C GLN A 78 1.49 -5.88 -4.44
N ARG A 79 0.95 -5.00 -5.30
CA ARG A 79 -0.32 -5.25 -5.99
C ARG A 79 -0.24 -6.48 -6.89
N VAL A 80 0.80 -6.58 -7.72
CA VAL A 80 1.02 -7.73 -8.62
C VAL A 80 1.21 -9.01 -7.81
N TYR A 81 1.92 -8.94 -6.68
CA TYR A 81 2.09 -10.06 -5.76
C TYR A 81 0.74 -10.55 -5.21
N SER A 82 -0.12 -9.64 -4.73
CA SER A 82 -1.46 -10.00 -4.28
C SER A 82 -2.28 -10.67 -5.41
N ASP A 83 -2.28 -10.10 -6.61
CA ASP A 83 -2.99 -10.67 -7.77
C ASP A 83 -2.46 -12.09 -8.13
N LEU A 84 -1.16 -12.32 -8.02
CA LEU A 84 -0.55 -13.64 -8.26
C LEU A 84 -0.92 -14.64 -7.17
N LEU A 85 -0.92 -14.20 -5.91
CA LEU A 85 -1.25 -15.03 -4.76
C LEU A 85 -2.69 -15.54 -4.86
N GLU A 86 -3.63 -14.67 -5.23
CA GLU A 86 -5.04 -15.04 -5.43
C GLU A 86 -5.22 -16.07 -6.57
N ARG A 87 -4.44 -15.97 -7.65
CA ARG A 87 -4.56 -16.87 -8.81
C ARG A 87 -3.96 -18.25 -8.57
N TYR A 88 -2.78 -18.29 -7.95
CA TYR A 88 -2.03 -19.54 -7.81
C TYR A 88 -2.24 -20.20 -6.46
N ASN A 89 -2.72 -19.46 -5.45
CA ASN A 89 -3.04 -20.00 -4.13
C ASN A 89 -4.41 -19.52 -3.60
N PRO A 90 -5.50 -19.85 -4.31
CA PRO A 90 -6.85 -19.44 -3.90
C PRO A 90 -7.31 -20.08 -2.58
N GLY A 91 -6.64 -21.14 -2.13
CA GLY A 91 -6.91 -21.81 -0.85
C GLY A 91 -6.09 -21.28 0.32
N MET A 92 -5.34 -20.18 0.16
CA MET A 92 -4.49 -19.64 1.23
C MET A 92 -5.31 -19.15 2.43
N SER A 93 -6.47 -18.53 2.18
CA SER A 93 -7.36 -17.98 3.20
C SER A 93 -8.37 -18.99 3.76
N MET A 94 -8.32 -20.25 3.30
CA MET A 94 -9.23 -21.30 3.74
C MET A 94 -8.61 -22.08 4.90
N ASP A 95 -9.34 -22.21 5.99
CA ASP A 95 -8.90 -23.00 7.14
C ASP A 95 -8.80 -24.48 6.77
N GLU A 96 -7.86 -25.19 7.39
CA GLU A 96 -7.56 -26.58 7.05
C GLU A 96 -8.79 -27.48 7.19
N GLU A 97 -9.63 -27.24 8.20
CA GLU A 97 -10.90 -27.93 8.42
C GLU A 97 -11.88 -27.75 7.26
N GLU A 98 -12.02 -26.53 6.74
CA GLU A 98 -12.85 -26.24 5.58
C GLU A 98 -12.33 -26.92 4.31
N LYS A 99 -10.99 -27.01 4.15
CA LYS A 99 -10.36 -27.76 3.04
C LYS A 99 -10.72 -29.24 3.10
N ILE A 100 -10.63 -29.85 4.28
CA ILE A 100 -10.95 -31.25 4.49
C ILE A 100 -12.43 -31.48 4.17
N ARG A 101 -13.33 -30.61 4.66
CA ARG A 101 -14.77 -30.70 4.40
C ARG A 101 -15.13 -30.58 2.92
N LEU A 102 -14.55 -29.63 2.19
CA LEU A 102 -14.79 -29.50 0.75
C LEU A 102 -14.23 -30.68 -0.05
N THR A 103 -13.10 -31.23 0.37
CA THR A 103 -12.50 -32.40 -0.28
C THR A 103 -13.33 -33.66 -0.02
N ALA A 104 -13.85 -33.84 1.19
CA ALA A 104 -14.79 -34.90 1.55
C ALA A 104 -16.09 -34.82 0.71
N ARG A 105 -16.64 -33.61 0.53
CA ARG A 105 -17.83 -33.40 -0.31
C ARG A 105 -17.64 -33.74 -1.77
N ARG A 106 -16.41 -33.65 -2.30
CA ARG A 106 -16.11 -34.08 -3.69
C ARG A 106 -16.41 -35.57 -3.91
N VAL A 107 -16.34 -36.40 -2.87
CA VAL A 107 -16.66 -37.84 -2.94
C VAL A 107 -18.05 -38.15 -2.37
N GLY A 108 -18.88 -37.13 -2.10
CA GLY A 108 -20.21 -37.31 -1.50
C GLY A 108 -20.17 -37.68 -0.01
N PHE A 109 -19.04 -37.45 0.67
CA PHE A 109 -18.89 -37.71 2.09
C PHE A 109 -19.05 -36.40 2.88
N ASP A 110 -20.03 -36.33 3.77
CA ASP A 110 -20.18 -35.20 4.70
C ASP A 110 -19.43 -35.48 6.00
N LEU A 111 -18.46 -34.63 6.30
CA LEU A 111 -17.61 -34.76 7.48
C LEU A 111 -18.40 -34.40 8.75
N PRO A 112 -18.38 -35.24 9.81
CA PRO A 112 -19.02 -34.92 11.09
C PRO A 112 -18.35 -33.72 11.76
N GLU A 113 -19.09 -33.05 12.64
CA GLU A 113 -18.55 -31.93 13.43
C GLU A 113 -17.45 -32.43 14.35
N LEU A 114 -16.27 -31.79 14.26
CA LEU A 114 -15.16 -32.08 15.15
C LEU A 114 -15.49 -31.59 16.55
N HIS A 115 -15.13 -32.38 17.56
CA HIS A 115 -15.33 -32.01 18.96
C HIS A 115 -14.52 -30.75 19.29
N VAL A 116 -15.22 -29.65 19.56
CA VAL A 116 -14.61 -28.41 20.07
C VAL A 116 -14.39 -28.58 21.57
N PRO A 117 -13.15 -28.59 22.09
CA PRO A 117 -12.91 -28.69 23.52
C PRO A 117 -13.45 -27.45 24.22
N GLU A 118 -14.27 -27.63 25.26
CA GLU A 118 -14.85 -26.52 26.00
C GLU A 118 -13.77 -25.57 26.54
N GLY A 119 -13.86 -24.27 26.19
CA GLY A 119 -12.99 -23.23 26.74
C GLY A 119 -12.16 -22.43 25.73
N LYS A 120 -12.40 -22.54 24.42
CA LYS A 120 -11.91 -21.57 23.43
C LYS A 120 -13.07 -21.12 22.55
N GLU A 121 -13.68 -20.00 22.95
CA GLU A 121 -14.41 -19.11 22.03
C GLU A 121 -13.43 -18.22 21.26
#